data_AF-A0A7X7X7D3-F1
#
_entry.id   AF-A0A7X7X7D3-F1
#
_cell.length_a   1.000
_cell.length_b   1.000
_cell.length_c   1.000
_cell.angle_alpha   90.00
_cell.angle_beta   90.00
_cell.angle_gamma   90.00
#
_symmetry.space_group_name_H-M   'P 1'
#
loop_
_entity.id
_entity.type
_entity.pdbx_description
1 polymer ?
#
loop_
_entity_poly.entity_id
_entity_poly.type
_entity_poly.pdbx_seq_one_letter_code
_entity_poly.pdbx_strand_id
1 'polypeptide(L)'
;MDTRYYKGDQNLSWDALPVAKVLLDLAGSATFFIQDEKLGTADYKLEYEGKFALTTDYCGKLTGAVWIHQDTSSGPFYALPVEPYVYKKFGFSLKRVTGEYERVAKLFKMEKDLGDLGINLRSGQILRGLTEGEGYIGIVPTTQDERSISSYRLADNGLLEKYYFMFLACYRGVLRSVSKKKWPDVKKRAKKILGMTKDLLSSKPEATISDLQETFWRFGFSEFFNVAPPKIMRASGVFDVKGDINHIVLLTLLRNTEAFVESYNEALNKTHLPLKRLKLRDGAMELPYYIECEHEGRLVRWHIKARFGEKLVLKMTYRNAEPKMMTISNPPSFDELKNGLVGLFGCHTLIGKAGPLLAELSRPPRIISLPEQGSKYAPMVGHLTKGLQSKGINYPGGEFLRIGLRAIDTMELLGEEEIFLPPFLMAFWGEAKTASWIARHWKEEATAAKEMLEGLHLDEGQLLALAKYSILEYENAIPNPVPPKMAKLGNVTGISRPLTTRAYTKLKELVGKREVLLAERREKMADFQKNGELLDVEMAIKLVSVGILKRFEQLTSLFYVNNRPYAISFYLAFGPDILNKIAQSAITRREPC
;
A
#
# COMPACT_ATOMS: atom_id res chain seq x y z
N MET A 1 13.13 -11.72 -24.81
CA MET A 1 13.15 -10.26 -24.57
C MET A 1 13.90 -10.05 -23.28
N ASP A 2 15.12 -9.53 -23.30
CA ASP A 2 15.83 -9.32 -22.04
C ASP A 2 15.10 -8.23 -21.24
N THR A 3 14.82 -8.52 -19.98
CA THR A 3 14.05 -7.65 -19.10
C THR A 3 14.43 -7.94 -17.65
N ARG A 4 14.30 -6.93 -16.79
CA ARG A 4 14.54 -7.09 -15.36
C ARG A 4 13.25 -6.98 -14.61
N TYR A 5 13.07 -7.87 -13.65
CA TYR A 5 11.91 -7.85 -12.79
C TYR A 5 12.22 -7.06 -11.53
N TYR A 6 11.64 -5.87 -11.43
CA TYR A 6 11.64 -5.12 -10.19
C TYR A 6 10.44 -5.57 -9.37
N LYS A 7 10.70 -6.24 -8.26
CA LYS A 7 9.66 -6.80 -7.37
C LYS A 7 8.69 -5.74 -6.82
N GLY A 8 9.04 -4.45 -6.87
CA GLY A 8 8.21 -3.38 -6.31
C GLY A 8 8.31 -3.30 -4.79
N ASP A 9 7.69 -2.26 -4.22
CA ASP A 9 7.62 -1.91 -2.78
C ASP A 9 6.92 -2.96 -1.89
N GLN A 10 6.92 -4.25 -2.25
CA GLN A 10 6.11 -5.26 -1.59
C GLN A 10 6.88 -6.48 -1.13
N ASN A 11 6.66 -6.69 0.16
CA ASN A 11 7.21 -7.69 1.03
C ASN A 11 6.72 -9.08 0.65
N LEU A 12 7.65 -10.03 0.75
CA LEU A 12 7.51 -11.44 0.46
C LEU A 12 7.35 -11.80 -1.02
N SER A 13 7.90 -12.97 -1.35
CA SER A 13 7.96 -13.51 -2.71
C SER A 13 6.59 -13.90 -3.27
N TRP A 14 5.57 -13.99 -2.42
CA TRP A 14 4.26 -14.54 -2.75
C TRP A 14 3.55 -13.82 -3.90
N ASP A 15 3.42 -12.50 -3.82
CA ASP A 15 2.64 -11.73 -4.81
C ASP A 15 3.40 -11.55 -6.13
N ALA A 16 4.73 -11.69 -6.06
CA ALA A 16 5.60 -11.63 -7.21
C ALA A 16 5.65 -12.94 -8.00
N LEU A 17 5.25 -14.08 -7.43
CA LEU A 17 5.38 -15.39 -8.07
C LEU A 17 4.61 -15.49 -9.40
N PRO A 18 3.30 -15.16 -9.47
CA PRO A 18 2.59 -15.26 -10.74
C PRO A 18 3.14 -14.26 -11.78
N VAL A 19 3.52 -13.05 -11.35
CA VAL A 19 4.12 -12.05 -12.25
C VAL A 19 5.47 -12.52 -12.79
N ALA A 20 6.29 -13.14 -11.95
CA ALA A 20 7.56 -13.71 -12.35
C ALA A 20 7.39 -14.87 -13.33
N LYS A 21 6.38 -15.72 -13.11
CA LYS A 21 6.02 -16.79 -14.05
C LYS A 21 5.62 -16.23 -15.41
N VAL A 22 4.73 -15.23 -15.44
CA VAL A 22 4.34 -14.52 -16.67
C VAL A 22 5.57 -13.98 -17.39
N LEU A 23 6.48 -13.35 -16.64
CA LEU A 23 7.68 -12.78 -17.23
C LEU A 23 8.59 -13.84 -17.83
N LEU A 24 8.81 -14.97 -17.15
CA LEU A 24 9.59 -16.08 -17.70
C LEU A 24 8.97 -16.62 -19.00
N ASP A 25 7.65 -16.78 -19.03
CA ASP A 25 6.93 -17.29 -20.19
C ASP A 25 7.04 -16.34 -21.39
N LEU A 26 7.04 -15.02 -21.15
CA LEU A 26 7.14 -14.00 -22.19
C LEU A 26 8.58 -13.73 -22.65
N ALA A 27 9.51 -13.67 -21.70
CA ALA A 27 10.85 -13.16 -21.93
C ALA A 27 11.87 -14.27 -22.22
N GLY A 28 11.61 -15.49 -21.75
CA GLY A 28 12.55 -16.62 -21.72
C GLY A 28 13.58 -16.52 -20.59
N SER A 29 13.95 -15.31 -20.18
CA SER A 29 14.85 -15.06 -19.04
C SER A 29 14.54 -13.70 -18.39
N ALA A 30 14.81 -13.59 -17.10
CA ALA A 30 14.75 -12.31 -16.38
C ALA A 30 15.64 -12.35 -15.13
N THR A 31 16.15 -11.19 -14.73
CA THR A 31 16.78 -11.05 -13.41
C THR A 31 15.70 -10.78 -12.37
N PHE A 32 15.64 -11.64 -11.35
CA PHE A 32 14.74 -11.50 -10.21
C PHE A 32 15.53 -11.10 -8.97
N PHE A 33 14.99 -10.17 -8.20
CA PHE A 33 15.59 -9.83 -6.92
C PHE A 33 14.59 -9.44 -5.84
N ILE A 34 15.02 -9.68 -4.60
CA ILE A 34 14.35 -9.28 -3.37
C ILE A 34 14.86 -7.90 -3.02
N GLN A 35 13.97 -6.91 -3.00
CA GLN A 35 14.33 -5.60 -2.48
C GLN A 35 14.60 -5.70 -0.98
N ASP A 36 15.83 -5.43 -0.57
CA ASP A 36 16.25 -5.47 0.83
C ASP A 36 15.93 -4.12 1.47
N GLU A 37 14.63 -3.85 1.63
CA GLU A 37 14.15 -2.60 2.23
C GLU A 37 14.31 -2.59 3.76
N LYS A 38 14.15 -1.44 4.39
CA LYS A 38 14.08 -1.32 5.85
C LYS A 38 12.66 -1.65 6.22
N LEU A 39 12.51 -2.46 7.27
CA LEU A 39 11.21 -2.60 7.89
C LEU A 39 10.74 -1.25 8.42
N GLY A 40 9.53 -0.86 8.04
CA GLY A 40 8.84 0.32 8.53
C GLY A 40 8.83 0.32 10.05
N THR A 41 8.81 1.50 10.65
CA THR A 41 8.79 1.63 12.12
C THR A 41 7.36 1.75 12.59
N ALA A 42 7.06 1.21 13.77
CA ALA A 42 5.74 1.37 14.37
C ALA A 42 5.39 2.85 14.64
N ASP A 43 4.09 3.17 14.72
CA ASP A 43 3.63 4.52 15.10
C ASP A 43 4.02 4.79 16.56
N TYR A 44 4.94 5.73 16.78
CA TYR A 44 5.45 6.10 18.09
C TYR A 44 4.37 6.56 19.10
N LYS A 45 3.15 6.87 18.63
CA LYS A 45 2.03 7.25 19.48
C LYS A 45 1.27 6.06 20.08
N LEU A 46 1.57 4.85 19.63
CA LEU A 46 0.97 3.63 20.14
C LEU A 46 1.98 2.89 21.00
N GLU A 47 1.52 2.41 22.15
CA GLU A 47 2.31 1.53 23.00
C GLU A 47 2.33 0.13 22.39
N TYR A 48 3.52 -0.45 22.28
CA TYR A 48 3.73 -1.80 21.76
C TYR A 48 4.60 -2.61 22.70
N GLU A 49 4.26 -3.88 22.86
CA GLU A 49 5.04 -4.83 23.64
C GLU A 49 6.08 -5.53 22.75
N GLY A 50 7.35 -5.52 23.19
CA GLY A 50 8.43 -6.27 22.54
C GLY A 50 9.12 -5.56 21.37
N LYS A 51 9.99 -6.30 20.67
CA LYS A 51 10.84 -5.79 19.58
C LYS A 51 10.08 -5.57 18.26
N PHE A 52 8.98 -6.30 18.06
CA PHE A 52 8.16 -6.23 16.84
C PHE A 52 6.68 -6.06 17.17
N ALA A 53 6.00 -5.24 16.38
CA ALA A 53 4.58 -4.96 16.49
C ALA A 53 3.83 -5.37 15.21
N LEU A 54 2.55 -5.68 15.37
CA LEU A 54 1.59 -5.77 14.28
C LEU A 54 0.99 -4.38 14.03
N THR A 55 0.98 -3.93 12.77
CA THR A 55 0.44 -2.63 12.40
C THR A 55 -0.43 -2.73 11.15
N THR A 56 -1.48 -1.93 11.10
CA THR A 56 -2.18 -1.63 9.85
C THR A 56 -1.41 -0.50 9.20
N ASP A 57 -0.68 -0.79 8.12
CA ASP A 57 0.01 0.22 7.32
C ASP A 57 -0.94 1.41 7.09
N TYR A 58 -0.44 2.65 7.18
CA TYR A 58 -1.17 3.92 6.93
C TYR A 58 -1.93 4.65 8.05
N CYS A 59 -1.80 4.30 9.33
CA CYS A 59 -2.26 5.21 10.39
C CYS A 59 -1.30 6.41 10.54
N GLY A 60 -1.60 7.52 9.85
CA GLY A 60 -1.12 8.86 10.22
C GLY A 60 0.39 9.15 10.14
N LYS A 61 0.91 9.39 8.91
CA LYS A 61 2.26 9.92 8.56
C LYS A 61 3.45 8.96 8.74
N LEU A 62 4.32 8.98 7.72
CA LEU A 62 5.78 8.78 7.83
C LEU A 62 6.30 7.42 8.32
N THR A 63 5.65 6.30 8.01
CA THR A 63 6.27 4.99 8.21
C THR A 63 6.72 4.42 6.86
N GLY A 64 7.96 3.92 6.82
CA GLY A 64 8.52 3.21 5.66
C GLY A 64 7.79 1.89 5.38
N ALA A 65 8.23 1.14 4.38
CA ALA A 65 7.62 -0.14 3.99
C ALA A 65 7.58 -1.12 5.18
N VAL A 66 6.41 -1.43 5.73
CA VAL A 66 6.26 -2.45 6.80
C VAL A 66 6.60 -3.85 6.26
N TRP A 67 6.84 -4.89 7.07
CA TRP A 67 6.93 -6.28 6.57
C TRP A 67 5.51 -6.76 6.20
N ILE A 68 5.10 -6.57 4.95
CA ILE A 68 3.72 -6.84 4.51
C ILE A 68 3.54 -8.33 4.10
N HIS A 69 2.67 -9.05 4.79
CA HIS A 69 1.73 -9.94 4.09
C HIS A 69 0.50 -9.08 3.84
N GLN A 70 0.13 -8.79 2.59
CA GLN A 70 -1.02 -7.93 2.32
C GLN A 70 -2.26 -8.62 2.88
N ASP A 71 -3.15 -7.86 3.52
CA ASP A 71 -4.40 -8.31 4.11
C ASP A 71 -4.96 -9.61 3.51
N THR A 72 -4.87 -10.68 4.29
CA THR A 72 -5.43 -11.97 3.93
C THR A 72 -6.52 -12.42 4.88
N SER A 73 -6.81 -11.63 5.91
CA SER A 73 -7.77 -12.05 6.93
C SER A 73 -9.19 -12.15 6.37
N SER A 74 -9.39 -11.54 5.19
CA SER A 74 -10.57 -11.60 4.34
C SER A 74 -10.46 -12.63 3.20
N GLY A 75 -9.39 -13.44 3.17
CA GLY A 75 -9.19 -14.51 2.20
C GLY A 75 -8.65 -14.03 0.84
N PRO A 76 -9.18 -14.54 -0.29
CA PRO A 76 -8.79 -14.09 -1.64
C PRO A 76 -9.14 -12.63 -1.94
N PHE A 77 -10.12 -12.06 -1.23
CA PHE A 77 -10.53 -10.67 -1.38
C PHE A 77 -10.07 -9.86 -0.17
N TYR A 78 -9.54 -8.66 -0.43
CA TYR A 78 -9.15 -7.74 0.62
C TYR A 78 -9.34 -6.29 0.18
N ALA A 79 -9.53 -5.42 1.16
CA ALA A 79 -9.73 -4.00 0.94
C ALA A 79 -8.44 -3.24 1.22
N LEU A 80 -8.04 -2.35 0.30
CA LEU A 80 -6.92 -1.46 0.54
C LEU A 80 -7.28 -0.45 1.65
N PRO A 81 -6.30 -0.02 2.45
CA PRO A 81 -6.43 1.14 3.32
C PRO A 81 -6.84 2.38 2.54
N VAL A 82 -7.75 3.18 3.11
CA VAL A 82 -8.15 4.47 2.52
C VAL A 82 -7.13 5.52 2.95
N GLU A 83 -6.42 6.08 1.97
CA GLU A 83 -5.31 6.98 2.28
C GLU A 83 -5.79 8.32 2.88
N PRO A 84 -5.03 8.92 3.81
CA PRO A 84 -5.44 10.17 4.45
C PRO A 84 -5.82 11.34 3.52
N TYR A 85 -5.23 11.40 2.34
CA TYR A 85 -5.54 12.45 1.36
C TYR A 85 -6.91 12.27 0.70
N VAL A 86 -7.43 11.03 0.62
CA VAL A 86 -8.75 10.73 0.06
C VAL A 86 -9.82 11.45 0.87
N TYR A 87 -9.70 11.43 2.19
CA TYR A 87 -10.59 12.17 3.07
C TYR A 87 -10.60 13.68 2.84
N LYS A 88 -9.45 14.26 2.47
CA LYS A 88 -9.39 15.69 2.11
C LYS A 88 -10.29 15.98 0.90
N LYS A 89 -10.37 15.06 -0.07
CA LYS A 89 -11.29 15.19 -1.22
C LYS A 89 -12.76 15.13 -0.79
N PHE A 90 -13.08 14.39 0.27
CA PHE A 90 -14.43 14.31 0.84
C PHE A 90 -14.79 15.48 1.78
N GLY A 91 -13.98 16.55 1.84
CA GLY A 91 -14.19 17.65 2.78
C GLY A 91 -13.88 17.29 4.25
N PHE A 92 -13.15 16.20 4.49
CA PHE A 92 -12.85 15.67 5.82
C PHE A 92 -11.36 15.84 6.19
N SER A 93 -11.08 16.53 7.29
CA SER A 93 -9.72 16.69 7.82
C SER A 93 -9.44 15.74 8.98
N LEU A 94 -8.85 14.57 8.70
CA LEU A 94 -8.47 13.55 9.70
C LEU A 94 -7.80 14.14 10.96
N LYS A 95 -6.85 15.09 10.80
CA LYS A 95 -6.07 15.63 11.93
C LYS A 95 -6.90 16.43 12.94
N ARG A 96 -7.94 17.15 12.51
CA ARG A 96 -8.73 18.07 13.36
C ARG A 96 -9.85 17.34 14.13
N VAL A 97 -10.03 16.07 13.82
CA VAL A 97 -11.32 15.38 13.91
C VAL A 97 -11.21 14.13 14.77
N THR A 98 -10.07 13.44 14.81
CA THR A 98 -9.99 12.13 15.48
C THR A 98 -10.33 12.17 16.98
N GLY A 99 -9.99 13.24 17.71
CA GLY A 99 -10.40 13.37 19.10
C GLY A 99 -11.92 13.61 19.25
N GLU A 100 -12.44 14.59 18.51
CA GLU A 100 -13.85 14.99 18.59
C GLU A 100 -14.81 13.92 18.08
N TYR A 101 -14.44 13.20 17.01
CA TYR A 101 -15.32 12.19 16.42
C TYR A 101 -15.37 10.92 17.26
N GLU A 102 -14.29 10.55 17.95
CA GLU A 102 -14.34 9.45 18.91
C GLU A 102 -15.27 9.78 20.07
N ARG A 103 -15.20 11.02 20.58
CA ARG A 103 -16.13 11.53 21.60
C ARG A 103 -17.57 11.46 21.11
N VAL A 104 -17.85 11.97 19.91
CA VAL A 104 -19.20 11.99 19.31
C VAL A 104 -19.72 10.56 19.09
N ALA A 105 -18.91 9.66 18.55
CA ALA A 105 -19.35 8.29 18.30
C ALA A 105 -19.73 7.56 19.59
N LYS A 106 -18.98 7.77 20.69
CA LYS A 106 -19.32 7.26 22.03
C LYS A 106 -20.56 7.93 22.60
N LEU A 107 -20.69 9.25 22.46
CA LEU A 107 -21.85 10.02 22.93
C LEU A 107 -23.16 9.49 22.35
N PHE A 108 -23.15 9.12 21.06
CA PHE A 108 -24.32 8.58 20.36
C PHE A 108 -24.38 7.05 20.31
N LYS A 109 -23.45 6.34 20.96
CA LYS A 109 -23.37 4.86 21.03
C LYS A 109 -23.37 4.19 19.65
N MET A 110 -22.55 4.70 18.74
CA MET A 110 -22.54 4.32 17.32
C MET A 110 -21.57 3.18 16.97
N GLU A 111 -21.02 2.47 17.97
CA GLU A 111 -19.97 1.46 17.76
C GLU A 111 -20.39 0.39 16.72
N LYS A 112 -21.64 -0.07 16.83
CA LYS A 112 -22.19 -1.12 15.96
C LYS A 112 -22.56 -0.58 14.58
N ASP A 113 -23.11 0.63 14.50
CA ASP A 113 -23.51 1.27 13.24
C ASP A 113 -22.29 1.58 12.37
N LEU A 114 -21.24 2.11 13.00
CA LEU A 114 -19.97 2.40 12.33
C LEU A 114 -19.19 1.11 12.02
N GLY A 115 -19.30 0.09 12.86
CA GLY A 115 -18.76 -1.25 12.59
C GLY A 115 -19.32 -1.85 11.30
N ASP A 116 -20.62 -1.68 11.01
CA ASP A 116 -21.23 -2.13 9.74
C ASP A 116 -20.63 -1.40 8.53
N LEU A 117 -20.26 -0.14 8.71
CA LEU A 117 -19.58 0.67 7.70
C LEU A 117 -18.04 0.50 7.72
N GLY A 118 -17.54 -0.47 8.48
CA GLY A 118 -16.14 -0.86 8.50
C GLY A 118 -15.26 0.09 9.30
N ILE A 119 -15.83 0.84 10.23
CA ILE A 119 -15.12 1.74 11.15
C ILE A 119 -15.18 1.13 12.56
N ASN A 120 -14.07 0.54 13.01
CA ASN A 120 -13.96 -0.01 14.35
C ASN A 120 -13.55 1.05 15.38
N LEU A 121 -14.44 1.37 16.31
CA LEU A 121 -14.14 2.27 17.43
C LEU A 121 -13.43 1.51 18.56
N ARG A 122 -12.10 1.51 18.55
CA ARG A 122 -11.31 1.19 19.75
C ARG A 122 -10.82 2.49 20.39
N SER A 123 -10.70 2.52 21.72
CA SER A 123 -10.26 3.73 22.45
C SER A 123 -8.93 4.25 21.90
N GLY A 124 -8.89 5.53 21.50
CA GLY A 124 -7.71 6.19 20.93
C GLY A 124 -7.37 5.80 19.48
N GLN A 125 -8.27 5.12 18.76
CA GLN A 125 -7.97 4.50 17.46
C GLN A 125 -8.97 4.83 16.34
N ILE A 126 -9.80 5.88 16.45
CA ILE A 126 -10.73 6.23 15.35
C ILE A 126 -10.00 6.57 14.03
N LEU A 127 -8.80 7.15 14.11
CA LEU A 127 -7.96 7.38 12.93
C LEU A 127 -7.71 6.07 12.19
N ARG A 128 -7.36 5.04 12.95
CA ARG A 128 -7.14 3.69 12.45
C ARG A 128 -8.43 3.13 11.85
N GLY A 129 -9.55 3.20 12.55
CA GLY A 129 -10.84 2.72 12.03
C GLY A 129 -11.28 3.39 10.73
N LEU A 130 -10.89 4.65 10.51
CA LEU A 130 -11.11 5.34 9.24
C LEU A 130 -10.15 4.83 8.18
N THR A 131 -8.85 4.89 8.41
CA THR A 131 -7.84 4.64 7.37
C THR A 131 -7.56 3.15 7.12
N GLU A 132 -7.90 2.26 8.04
CA GLU A 132 -7.56 0.82 7.95
C GLU A 132 -8.34 0.12 6.83
N GLY A 133 -7.62 -0.70 6.06
CA GLY A 133 -8.21 -1.78 5.28
C GLY A 133 -8.75 -2.84 6.23
N GLU A 134 -9.83 -3.53 5.85
CA GLU A 134 -10.43 -4.60 6.67
C GLU A 134 -9.53 -5.83 6.76
N GLY A 135 -8.55 -5.79 7.68
CA GLY A 135 -7.65 -6.92 7.92
C GLY A 135 -6.19 -6.70 7.50
N TYR A 136 -5.83 -5.50 7.05
CA TYR A 136 -4.48 -5.18 6.57
C TYR A 136 -3.51 -5.10 7.74
N ILE A 137 -2.72 -6.14 7.97
CA ILE A 137 -1.74 -6.21 9.05
C ILE A 137 -0.35 -6.41 8.42
N GLY A 138 0.66 -5.75 8.97
CA GLY A 138 2.08 -5.95 8.67
C GLY A 138 2.88 -6.04 9.97
N ILE A 139 4.13 -6.47 9.88
CA ILE A 139 5.04 -6.51 11.02
C ILE A 139 6.07 -5.38 10.91
N VAL A 140 6.32 -4.70 12.01
CA VAL A 140 7.28 -3.59 12.10
C VAL A 140 8.15 -3.72 13.35
N PRO A 141 9.43 -3.36 13.32
CA PRO A 141 10.18 -3.08 14.53
C PRO A 141 9.52 -1.93 15.33
N THR A 142 9.51 -2.07 16.65
CA THR A 142 9.01 -1.05 17.59
C THR A 142 10.02 0.08 17.81
N THR A 143 11.28 -0.16 17.50
CA THR A 143 12.35 0.84 17.57
C THR A 143 12.70 1.38 16.18
N GLN A 144 13.16 2.62 16.13
CA GLN A 144 13.77 3.18 14.92
C GLN A 144 15.16 2.58 14.71
N ASP A 145 15.20 1.42 14.07
CA ASP A 145 16.43 0.74 13.66
C ASP A 145 16.66 0.97 12.16
N GLU A 146 17.88 1.32 11.75
CA GLU A 146 18.24 1.56 10.33
C GLU A 146 18.78 0.29 9.66
N ARG A 147 18.22 -0.87 10.04
CA ARG A 147 18.54 -2.19 9.48
C ARG A 147 17.66 -2.53 8.29
N SER A 148 18.23 -3.28 7.37
CA SER A 148 17.49 -3.86 6.23
C SER A 148 16.83 -5.19 6.60
N ILE A 149 15.81 -5.60 5.85
CA ILE A 149 14.98 -6.79 6.08
C ILE A 149 15.83 -8.05 6.23
N SER A 150 16.87 -8.18 5.41
CA SER A 150 17.83 -9.30 5.45
C SER A 150 18.63 -9.41 6.75
N SER A 151 18.70 -8.35 7.55
CA SER A 151 19.42 -8.35 8.83
C SER A 151 18.57 -8.85 10.00
N TYR A 152 17.26 -9.02 9.80
CA TYR A 152 16.37 -9.58 10.83
C TYR A 152 16.33 -11.10 10.74
N ARG A 153 16.74 -11.75 11.83
CA ARG A 153 16.69 -13.20 11.99
C ARG A 153 15.28 -13.61 12.37
N LEU A 154 14.78 -14.69 11.79
CA LEU A 154 13.47 -15.25 12.16
C LEU A 154 13.39 -15.60 13.64
N ALA A 155 14.53 -16.01 14.23
CA ALA A 155 14.67 -16.29 15.66
C ALA A 155 14.67 -15.05 16.57
N ASP A 156 14.69 -13.83 16.01
CA ASP A 156 14.57 -12.62 16.82
C ASP A 156 13.25 -12.65 17.61
N ASN A 157 13.32 -12.37 18.91
CA ASN A 157 12.18 -12.46 19.82
C ASN A 157 10.96 -11.69 19.29
N GLY A 158 9.83 -12.39 19.17
CA GLY A 158 8.54 -11.89 18.70
C GLY A 158 8.32 -11.99 17.18
N LEU A 159 9.37 -12.07 16.35
CA LEU A 159 9.21 -12.01 14.90
C LEU A 159 8.45 -13.22 14.32
N LEU A 160 8.91 -14.43 14.66
CA LEU A 160 8.31 -15.67 14.16
C LEU A 160 6.88 -15.87 14.67
N GLU A 161 6.59 -15.48 15.91
CA GLU A 161 5.24 -15.50 16.47
C GLU A 161 4.30 -14.61 15.65
N LYS A 162 4.70 -13.37 15.37
CA LYS A 162 3.90 -12.46 14.54
C LYS A 162 3.74 -12.99 13.12
N TYR A 163 4.77 -13.57 12.53
CA TYR A 163 4.68 -14.21 11.21
C TYR A 163 3.62 -15.33 11.21
N TYR A 164 3.65 -16.22 12.20
CA TYR A 164 2.63 -17.27 12.33
C TYR A 164 1.23 -16.72 12.56
N PHE A 165 1.10 -15.65 13.36
CA PHE A 165 -0.18 -14.98 13.54
C PHE A 165 -0.75 -14.47 12.22
N MET A 166 0.07 -13.82 11.38
CA MET A 166 -0.36 -13.33 10.07
C MET A 166 -0.77 -14.47 9.14
N PHE A 167 0.02 -15.54 9.07
CA PHE A 167 -0.32 -16.72 8.29
C PHE A 167 -1.63 -17.37 8.80
N LEU A 168 -1.84 -17.43 10.11
CA LEU A 168 -3.07 -17.95 10.70
C LEU A 168 -4.28 -17.06 10.37
N ALA A 169 -4.10 -15.74 10.36
CA ALA A 169 -5.14 -14.82 9.90
C ALA A 169 -5.50 -15.07 8.43
N CYS A 170 -4.51 -15.24 7.55
CA CYS A 170 -4.71 -15.66 6.15
C CYS A 170 -5.55 -16.92 6.04
N TYR A 171 -5.08 -17.97 6.70
CA TYR A 171 -5.71 -19.27 6.67
C TYR A 171 -7.16 -19.21 7.17
N ARG A 172 -7.43 -18.47 8.25
CA ARG A 172 -8.80 -18.26 8.77
C ARG A 172 -9.67 -17.48 7.79
N GLY A 173 -9.13 -16.45 7.14
CA GLY A 173 -9.83 -15.70 6.10
C GLY A 173 -10.23 -16.57 4.92
N VAL A 174 -9.31 -17.42 4.45
CA VAL A 174 -9.59 -18.40 3.39
C VAL A 174 -10.68 -19.39 3.82
N LEU A 175 -10.61 -19.95 5.03
CA LEU A 175 -11.65 -20.86 5.53
C LEU A 175 -13.03 -20.22 5.61
N ARG A 176 -13.10 -18.89 5.85
CA ARG A 176 -14.35 -18.13 5.83
C ARG A 176 -14.86 -17.85 4.43
N SER A 177 -14.00 -17.90 3.42
CA SER A 177 -14.33 -17.59 2.02
C SER A 177 -14.81 -18.81 1.23
N VAL A 178 -14.57 -20.03 1.71
CA VAL A 178 -14.88 -21.28 0.99
C VAL A 178 -15.80 -22.18 1.79
N SER A 179 -16.52 -23.05 1.09
CA SER A 179 -17.40 -24.04 1.73
C SER A 179 -16.64 -24.97 2.68
N LYS A 180 -17.32 -25.45 3.74
CA LYS A 180 -16.75 -26.39 4.72
C LYS A 180 -16.23 -27.68 4.08
N LYS A 181 -16.78 -28.08 2.93
CA LYS A 181 -16.34 -29.25 2.14
C LYS A 181 -14.87 -29.11 1.69
N LYS A 182 -14.38 -27.89 1.43
CA LYS A 182 -13.00 -27.62 1.00
C LYS A 182 -12.00 -27.50 2.14
N TRP A 183 -12.46 -27.41 3.38
CA TRP A 183 -11.57 -27.22 4.53
C TRP A 183 -10.46 -28.26 4.66
N PRO A 184 -10.66 -29.57 4.36
CA PRO A 184 -9.57 -30.55 4.37
C PRO A 184 -8.44 -30.21 3.41
N ASP A 185 -8.76 -29.74 2.19
CA ASP A 185 -7.75 -29.37 1.18
C ASP A 185 -7.01 -28.10 1.57
N VAL A 186 -7.74 -27.09 2.07
CA VAL A 186 -7.15 -25.85 2.61
C VAL A 186 -6.18 -26.19 3.74
N LYS A 187 -6.57 -27.07 4.68
CA LYS A 187 -5.71 -27.57 5.78
C LYS A 187 -4.46 -28.26 5.26
N LYS A 188 -4.59 -29.14 4.26
CA LYS A 188 -3.46 -29.85 3.65
C LYS A 188 -2.46 -28.88 3.04
N ARG A 189 -2.94 -27.89 2.27
CA ARG A 189 -2.12 -26.84 1.65
C ARG A 189 -1.43 -25.95 2.69
N ALA A 190 -2.15 -25.58 3.76
CA ALA A 190 -1.57 -24.81 4.86
C ALA A 190 -0.45 -25.56 5.58
N LYS A 191 -0.62 -26.88 5.82
CA LYS A 191 0.42 -27.73 6.40
C LYS A 191 1.69 -27.77 5.54
N LYS A 192 1.58 -27.79 4.20
CA LYS A 192 2.74 -27.72 3.30
C LYS A 192 3.56 -26.44 3.50
N ILE A 193 2.89 -25.28 3.55
CA ILE A 193 3.55 -23.97 3.75
C ILE A 193 4.24 -23.91 5.11
N LEU A 194 3.58 -24.41 6.16
CA LEU A 194 4.17 -24.47 7.51
C LEU A 194 5.35 -25.45 7.57
N GLY A 195 5.24 -26.60 6.90
CA GLY A 195 6.33 -27.58 6.78
C GLY A 195 7.58 -26.95 6.18
N MET A 196 7.43 -26.25 5.05
CA MET A 196 8.52 -25.53 4.40
C MET A 196 9.24 -24.53 5.33
N THR A 197 8.47 -23.81 6.17
CA THR A 197 9.06 -22.87 7.14
C THR A 197 9.81 -23.60 8.25
N LYS A 198 9.27 -24.72 8.73
CA LYS A 198 9.92 -25.57 9.74
C LYS A 198 11.22 -26.18 9.21
N ASP A 199 11.22 -26.67 7.98
CA ASP A 199 12.40 -27.27 7.34
C ASP A 199 13.53 -26.24 7.18
N LEU A 200 13.19 -25.00 6.82
CA LEU A 200 14.14 -23.89 6.80
C LEU A 200 14.75 -23.63 8.17
N LEU A 201 13.93 -23.51 9.21
CA LEU A 201 14.42 -23.22 10.57
C LEU A 201 15.25 -24.37 11.15
N SER A 202 14.91 -25.62 10.83
CA SER A 202 15.68 -26.80 11.25
C SER A 202 17.04 -26.88 10.55
N SER A 203 17.10 -26.57 9.25
CA SER A 203 18.35 -26.63 8.46
C SER A 203 19.23 -25.39 8.64
N LYS A 204 18.63 -24.24 8.93
CA LYS A 204 19.32 -22.96 9.12
C LYS A 204 18.68 -22.19 10.29
N PRO A 205 19.09 -22.46 11.55
CA PRO A 205 18.54 -21.77 12.73
C PRO A 205 18.68 -20.24 12.69
N GLU A 206 19.74 -19.75 12.06
CA GLU A 206 20.03 -18.31 11.86
C GLU A 206 19.37 -17.75 10.59
N ALA A 207 18.33 -18.40 10.06
CA ALA A 207 17.61 -17.93 8.88
C ALA A 207 17.04 -16.53 9.09
N THR A 208 17.15 -15.72 8.04
CA THR A 208 16.67 -14.34 7.98
C THR A 208 15.34 -14.26 7.23
N ILE A 209 14.68 -13.10 7.28
CA ILE A 209 13.49 -12.86 6.44
C ILE A 209 13.80 -13.08 4.94
N SER A 210 15.00 -12.72 4.49
CA SER A 210 15.42 -12.94 3.09
C SER A 210 15.54 -14.42 2.74
N ASP A 211 16.05 -15.25 3.67
CA ASP A 211 16.12 -16.70 3.46
C ASP A 211 14.73 -17.34 3.38
N LEU A 212 13.79 -16.83 4.19
CA LEU A 212 12.39 -17.24 4.12
C LEU A 212 11.76 -16.89 2.76
N GLN A 213 12.02 -15.69 2.25
CA GLN A 213 11.56 -15.25 0.93
C GLN A 213 12.13 -16.11 -0.20
N GLU A 214 13.41 -16.46 -0.15
CA GLU A 214 14.03 -17.34 -1.15
C GLU A 214 13.46 -18.77 -1.08
N THR A 215 13.28 -19.31 0.12
CA THR A 215 12.65 -20.62 0.32
C THR A 215 11.23 -20.63 -0.26
N PHE A 216 10.45 -19.57 -0.02
CA PHE A 216 9.11 -19.44 -0.60
C PHE A 216 9.11 -19.31 -2.11
N TRP A 217 10.07 -18.58 -2.67
CA TRP A 217 10.22 -18.48 -4.11
C TRP A 217 10.41 -19.88 -4.74
N ARG A 218 11.33 -20.67 -4.19
CA ARG A 218 11.59 -22.04 -4.63
C ARG A 218 10.36 -22.93 -4.47
N PHE A 219 9.73 -22.88 -3.29
CA PHE A 219 8.49 -23.64 -3.02
C PHE A 219 7.38 -23.28 -4.00
N GLY A 220 7.12 -22.00 -4.23
CA GLY A 220 6.03 -21.52 -5.08
C GLY A 220 6.20 -21.91 -6.54
N PHE A 221 7.41 -21.82 -7.10
CA PHE A 221 7.64 -22.27 -8.48
C PHE A 221 7.45 -23.78 -8.66
N SER A 222 7.92 -24.57 -7.69
CA SER A 222 7.74 -26.02 -7.72
C SER A 222 6.30 -26.44 -7.48
N GLU A 223 5.63 -25.89 -6.46
CA GLU A 223 4.27 -26.30 -6.06
C GLU A 223 3.18 -25.69 -6.95
N PHE A 224 3.31 -24.43 -7.37
CA PHE A 224 2.23 -23.72 -8.08
C PHE A 224 2.32 -23.90 -9.59
N PHE A 225 3.55 -23.97 -10.13
CA PHE A 225 3.78 -23.96 -11.57
C PHE A 225 4.45 -25.24 -12.08
N ASN A 226 4.95 -26.10 -11.19
CA ASN A 226 5.68 -27.31 -11.52
C ASN A 226 6.87 -27.05 -12.48
N VAL A 227 7.62 -25.98 -12.22
CA VAL A 227 8.82 -25.63 -13.01
C VAL A 227 10.01 -25.37 -12.09
N ALA A 228 11.22 -25.50 -12.64
CA ALA A 228 12.44 -25.16 -11.92
C ALA A 228 12.41 -23.67 -11.51
N PRO A 229 12.68 -23.36 -10.23
CA PRO A 229 12.66 -21.98 -9.78
C PRO A 229 13.82 -21.19 -10.41
N PRO A 230 13.56 -20.01 -11.00
CA PRO A 230 14.63 -19.15 -11.48
C PRO A 230 15.46 -18.64 -10.29
N LYS A 231 16.72 -18.27 -10.55
CA LYS A 231 17.58 -17.65 -9.53
C LYS A 231 16.99 -16.31 -9.09
N ILE A 232 16.88 -16.11 -7.78
CA ILE A 232 16.52 -14.83 -7.16
C ILE A 232 17.72 -14.29 -6.38
N MET A 233 18.01 -13.00 -6.54
CA MET A 233 19.13 -12.33 -5.88
C MET A 233 18.62 -11.40 -4.77
N ARG A 234 19.47 -10.98 -3.83
CA ARG A 234 19.13 -9.88 -2.91
C ARG A 234 19.43 -8.54 -3.60
N ALA A 235 18.74 -7.47 -3.22
CA ALA A 235 18.99 -6.13 -3.74
C ALA A 235 20.47 -5.76 -3.59
N SER A 236 21.04 -5.95 -2.41
CA SER A 236 22.47 -5.75 -2.18
C SER A 236 23.38 -6.56 -3.10
N GLY A 237 22.90 -7.66 -3.71
CA GLY A 237 23.63 -8.45 -4.71
C GLY A 237 23.36 -8.07 -6.17
N VAL A 238 22.20 -7.46 -6.48
CA VAL A 238 21.87 -6.93 -7.84
C VAL A 238 22.40 -5.51 -8.03
N PHE A 239 22.36 -4.76 -6.94
CA PHE A 239 22.88 -3.42 -6.81
C PHE A 239 24.25 -3.39 -6.15
N ASP A 240 24.88 -4.56 -5.93
CA ASP A 240 26.29 -4.62 -5.56
C ASP A 240 27.10 -3.97 -6.69
N VAL A 241 27.90 -2.96 -6.35
CA VAL A 241 28.66 -2.22 -7.36
C VAL A 241 30.13 -2.54 -7.23
N LYS A 242 30.57 -3.43 -8.13
CA LYS A 242 31.89 -3.34 -8.76
C LYS A 242 31.94 -2.34 -9.93
N GLY A 243 30.90 -1.55 -10.22
CA GLY A 243 31.00 -0.38 -11.11
C GLY A 243 29.70 0.24 -11.68
N ASP A 244 29.70 1.58 -11.71
CA ASP A 244 29.08 2.51 -12.66
C ASP A 244 27.61 2.96 -12.50
N ILE A 245 26.62 2.09 -12.63
CA ILE A 245 25.28 2.60 -12.98
C ILE A 245 24.47 3.09 -11.75
N ASN A 246 24.72 2.56 -10.54
CA ASN A 246 23.99 3.01 -9.35
C ASN A 246 24.34 4.45 -8.93
N HIS A 247 25.50 4.96 -9.34
CA HIS A 247 25.87 6.33 -9.06
C HIS A 247 25.35 7.30 -10.12
N ILE A 248 24.79 6.87 -11.26
CA ILE A 248 24.30 7.81 -12.28
C ILE A 248 23.20 8.72 -11.72
N VAL A 249 22.32 8.19 -10.87
CA VAL A 249 21.26 8.95 -10.20
C VAL A 249 21.86 10.00 -9.27
N LEU A 250 22.78 9.56 -8.40
CA LEU A 250 23.45 10.43 -7.44
C LEU A 250 24.29 11.48 -8.14
N LEU A 251 25.05 11.11 -9.17
CA LEU A 251 25.87 11.99 -9.98
C LEU A 251 25.01 13.01 -10.74
N THR A 252 23.90 12.58 -11.34
CA THR A 252 22.96 13.48 -12.02
C THR A 252 22.41 14.52 -11.05
N LEU A 253 21.98 14.09 -9.86
CA LEU A 253 21.53 14.98 -8.81
C LEU A 253 22.64 15.96 -8.40
N LEU A 254 23.85 15.48 -8.11
CA LEU A 254 24.94 16.31 -7.58
C LEU A 254 25.49 17.30 -8.62
N ARG A 255 25.45 16.96 -9.91
CA ARG A 255 25.90 17.83 -11.01
C ARG A 255 24.83 18.85 -11.44
N ASN A 256 23.55 18.51 -11.27
CA ASN A 256 22.43 19.31 -11.77
C ASN A 256 21.43 19.62 -10.64
N THR A 257 21.93 20.04 -9.48
CA THR A 257 21.17 20.10 -8.22
C THR A 257 19.84 20.83 -8.33
N GLU A 258 19.82 22.06 -8.86
CA GLU A 258 18.60 22.87 -8.95
C GLU A 258 17.55 22.22 -9.86
N ALA A 259 17.95 21.87 -11.08
CA ALA A 259 17.10 21.20 -12.05
C ALA A 259 16.55 19.87 -11.54
N PHE A 260 17.35 19.10 -10.79
CA PHE A 260 16.91 17.86 -10.17
C PHE A 260 15.89 18.11 -9.05
N VAL A 261 16.13 19.08 -8.17
CA VAL A 261 15.21 19.44 -7.07
C VAL A 261 13.86 19.89 -7.61
N GLU A 262 13.85 20.75 -8.63
CA GLU A 262 12.64 21.23 -9.27
C GLU A 262 11.85 20.08 -9.91
N SER A 263 12.51 19.28 -10.75
CA SER A 263 11.88 18.16 -11.45
C SER A 263 11.35 17.10 -10.47
N TYR A 264 12.09 16.82 -9.40
CA TYR A 264 11.68 15.90 -8.34
C TYR A 264 10.43 16.38 -7.61
N ASN A 265 10.41 17.65 -7.19
CA ASN A 265 9.28 18.22 -6.47
C ASN A 265 8.04 18.36 -7.36
N GLU A 266 8.21 18.73 -8.63
CA GLU A 266 7.13 18.77 -9.62
C GLU A 266 6.55 17.37 -9.87
N ALA A 267 7.41 16.35 -10.06
CA ALA A 267 6.98 14.96 -10.21
C ALA A 267 6.19 14.48 -8.99
N LEU A 268 6.60 14.85 -7.78
CA LEU A 268 5.84 14.54 -6.57
C LEU A 268 4.50 15.27 -6.46
N ASN A 269 4.39 16.46 -7.03
CA ASN A 269 3.12 17.20 -7.06
C ASN A 269 2.15 16.58 -8.06
N LYS A 270 2.62 16.21 -9.26
CA LYS A 270 1.81 15.53 -10.29
C LYS A 270 1.28 14.18 -9.83
N THR A 271 2.08 13.45 -9.04
CA THR A 271 1.73 12.11 -8.56
C THR A 271 1.07 12.09 -7.17
N HIS A 272 0.95 13.25 -6.52
CA HIS A 272 0.43 13.39 -5.15
C HIS A 272 1.11 12.49 -4.10
N LEU A 273 2.35 12.04 -4.37
CA LEU A 273 3.06 11.16 -3.46
C LEU A 273 3.50 11.91 -2.18
N PRO A 274 3.27 11.33 -0.99
CA PRO A 274 3.61 11.94 0.29
C PRO A 274 5.10 11.79 0.63
N LEU A 275 6.00 11.91 -0.35
CA LEU A 275 7.45 11.89 -0.11
C LEU A 275 7.97 13.26 0.32
N LYS A 276 9.06 13.23 1.10
CA LYS A 276 9.78 14.42 1.54
C LYS A 276 10.24 15.21 0.32
N ARG A 277 9.77 16.45 0.20
CA ARG A 277 10.21 17.38 -0.83
C ARG A 277 11.68 17.72 -0.62
N LEU A 278 12.45 17.78 -1.71
CA LEU A 278 13.83 18.22 -1.65
C LEU A 278 13.88 19.72 -1.43
N LYS A 279 14.81 20.15 -0.58
CA LYS A 279 15.05 21.55 -0.26
C LYS A 279 16.54 21.79 -0.24
N LEU A 280 17.01 22.71 -1.07
CA LEU A 280 18.35 23.28 -0.98
C LEU A 280 18.27 24.52 -0.08
N ARG A 281 19.00 24.52 1.04
CA ARG A 281 19.05 25.64 2.00
C ARG A 281 20.50 25.90 2.37
N ASP A 282 20.96 27.14 2.20
CA ASP A 282 22.33 27.57 2.55
C ASP A 282 23.41 26.65 1.95
N GLY A 283 23.22 26.27 0.69
CA GLY A 283 24.10 25.33 0.00
C GLY A 283 24.10 23.92 0.57
N ALA A 284 23.13 23.52 1.40
CA ALA A 284 23.02 22.16 1.94
C ALA A 284 21.72 21.48 1.55
N MET A 285 21.79 20.17 1.31
CA MET A 285 20.63 19.35 0.95
C MET A 285 20.74 17.95 1.57
N GLU A 286 19.64 17.47 2.12
CA GLU A 286 19.49 16.06 2.49
C GLU A 286 19.01 15.29 1.27
N LEU A 287 19.74 14.23 0.90
CA LEU A 287 19.44 13.47 -0.30
C LEU A 287 18.27 12.50 -0.07
N PRO A 288 17.47 12.18 -1.11
CA PRO A 288 16.36 11.24 -0.99
C PRO A 288 16.81 9.77 -1.05
N TYR A 289 18.10 9.50 -0.90
CA TYR A 289 18.75 8.20 -1.07
C TYR A 289 19.63 7.88 0.14
N TYR A 290 19.93 6.60 0.33
CA TYR A 290 20.79 6.09 1.39
C TYR A 290 21.89 5.22 0.82
N ILE A 291 22.98 5.08 1.57
CA ILE A 291 24.01 4.07 1.30
C ILE A 291 23.72 2.87 2.20
N GLU A 292 23.53 1.71 1.62
CA GLU A 292 23.49 0.43 2.32
C GLU A 292 24.87 -0.22 2.27
N CYS A 293 25.41 -0.60 3.42
CA CYS A 293 26.70 -1.29 3.51
C CYS A 293 26.72 -2.21 4.74
N GLU A 294 27.70 -3.11 4.78
CA GLU A 294 27.94 -3.92 5.97
C GLU A 294 28.62 -3.10 7.07
N HIS A 295 28.14 -3.27 8.30
CA HIS A 295 28.73 -2.71 9.51
C HIS A 295 28.50 -3.70 10.65
N GLU A 296 29.59 -4.16 11.28
CA GLU A 296 29.55 -5.14 12.37
C GLU A 296 28.75 -6.43 12.02
N GLY A 297 28.92 -6.95 10.80
CA GLY A 297 28.24 -8.16 10.34
C GLY A 297 26.76 -7.96 9.98
N ARG A 298 26.29 -6.72 9.80
CA ARG A 298 24.89 -6.39 9.49
C ARG A 298 24.79 -5.38 8.36
N LEU A 299 23.74 -5.47 7.54
CA LEU A 299 23.44 -4.45 6.53
C LEU A 299 22.69 -3.28 7.18
N VAL A 300 23.31 -2.09 7.11
CA VAL A 300 22.79 -0.85 7.72
C VAL A 300 22.70 0.28 6.70
N ARG A 301 21.86 1.28 6.99
CA ARG A 301 21.56 2.39 6.10
C ARG A 301 22.15 3.70 6.62
N TRP A 302 22.95 4.34 5.78
CA TRP A 302 23.57 5.63 6.04
C TRP A 302 22.82 6.74 5.29
N HIS A 303 22.36 7.74 6.04
CA HIS A 303 21.76 8.96 5.49
C HIS A 303 22.84 9.81 4.84
N ILE A 304 22.55 10.44 3.70
CA ILE A 304 23.50 11.28 2.96
C ILE A 304 23.04 12.75 3.00
N LYS A 305 23.92 13.63 3.46
CA LYS A 305 23.74 15.09 3.36
C LYS A 305 24.85 15.68 2.50
N ALA A 306 24.47 16.42 1.46
CA ALA A 306 25.39 17.16 0.61
C ALA A 306 25.49 18.63 1.06
N ARG A 307 26.71 19.17 1.06
CA ARG A 307 26.98 20.60 1.19
C ARG A 307 27.78 21.06 -0.03
N PHE A 308 27.16 21.95 -0.80
CA PHE A 308 27.67 22.58 -2.00
C PHE A 308 28.40 23.86 -1.63
N GLY A 309 29.65 23.97 -2.07
CA GLY A 309 30.52 25.14 -1.95
C GLY A 309 31.61 25.08 -3.03
N GLU A 310 32.79 25.64 -2.78
CA GLU A 310 33.96 25.45 -3.68
C GLU A 310 34.26 23.96 -3.90
N LYS A 311 34.11 23.16 -2.84
CA LYS A 311 34.11 21.71 -2.89
C LYS A 311 32.77 21.16 -2.43
N LEU A 312 32.42 20.00 -2.95
CA LEU A 312 31.24 19.25 -2.52
C LEU A 312 31.64 18.38 -1.32
N VAL A 313 30.95 18.56 -0.20
CA VAL A 313 31.13 17.73 1.00
C VAL A 313 29.91 16.84 1.18
N LEU A 314 30.11 15.52 1.13
CA LEU A 314 29.10 14.54 1.51
C LEU A 314 29.36 14.09 2.94
N LYS A 315 28.39 14.29 3.82
CA LYS A 315 28.36 13.76 5.18
C LYS A 315 27.39 12.59 5.24
N MET A 316 27.89 11.43 5.63
CA MET A 316 27.11 10.21 5.80
C MET A 316 26.96 9.90 7.28
N THR A 317 25.74 9.63 7.73
CA THR A 317 25.45 9.37 9.14
C THR A 317 24.63 8.11 9.34
N TYR A 318 25.05 7.28 10.31
CA TYR A 318 24.30 6.17 10.86
C TYR A 318 24.29 6.31 12.40
N ARG A 319 23.15 6.07 13.04
CA ARG A 319 22.90 6.45 14.45
C ARG A 319 23.92 5.89 15.45
N ASN A 320 24.49 4.72 15.16
CA ASN A 320 25.37 3.99 16.07
C ASN A 320 26.83 3.97 15.59
N ALA A 321 27.22 4.90 14.71
CA ALA A 321 28.59 5.01 14.23
C ALA A 321 29.00 6.47 14.03
N GLU A 322 30.30 6.72 14.08
CA GLU A 322 30.84 8.04 13.77
C GLU A 322 30.52 8.45 12.33
N PRO A 323 30.16 9.73 12.08
CA PRO A 323 29.90 10.22 10.74
C PRO A 323 31.09 10.02 9.81
N LYS A 324 30.83 9.52 8.60
CA LYS A 324 31.84 9.48 7.54
C LYS A 324 31.69 10.71 6.66
N MET A 325 32.81 11.26 6.21
CA MET A 325 32.82 12.45 5.36
C MET A 325 33.67 12.21 4.12
N MET A 326 33.21 12.76 3.01
CA MET A 326 33.91 12.76 1.73
C MET A 326 33.89 14.17 1.15
N THR A 327 35.04 14.67 0.72
CA THR A 327 35.17 15.96 0.05
C THR A 327 35.67 15.73 -1.37
N ILE A 328 34.89 16.15 -2.36
CA ILE A 328 35.17 15.97 -3.79
C ILE A 328 34.99 17.28 -4.55
N SER A 329 35.36 17.27 -5.84
CA SER A 329 35.14 18.42 -6.71
C SER A 329 33.64 18.77 -6.85
N ASN A 330 33.36 20.03 -7.17
CA ASN A 330 32.01 20.51 -7.43
C ASN A 330 32.00 21.24 -8.79
N PRO A 331 31.46 20.65 -9.88
CA PRO A 331 30.71 19.40 -9.93
C PRO A 331 31.60 18.14 -9.83
N PRO A 332 31.12 17.04 -9.21
CA PRO A 332 31.94 15.84 -9.01
C PRO A 332 32.18 15.04 -10.29
N SER A 333 33.37 14.44 -10.42
CA SER A 333 33.62 13.40 -11.42
C SER A 333 32.97 12.06 -11.01
N PHE A 334 32.70 11.19 -11.99
CA PHE A 334 32.15 9.86 -11.70
C PHE A 334 33.15 9.02 -10.88
N ASP A 335 34.42 9.03 -11.28
CA ASP A 335 35.48 8.26 -10.62
C ASP A 335 35.78 8.77 -9.20
N GLU A 336 35.74 10.09 -8.98
CA GLU A 336 35.90 10.67 -7.64
C GLU A 336 34.78 10.21 -6.70
N LEU A 337 33.53 10.26 -7.17
CA LEU A 337 32.38 9.83 -6.39
C LEU A 337 32.46 8.32 -6.09
N LYS A 338 32.73 7.50 -7.11
CA LYS A 338 32.85 6.04 -6.98
C LYS A 338 33.98 5.66 -6.02
N ASN A 339 35.20 6.14 -6.27
CA ASN A 339 36.38 5.76 -5.51
C ASN A 339 36.30 6.26 -4.07
N GLY A 340 35.74 7.45 -3.84
CA GLY A 340 35.54 7.96 -2.49
C GLY A 340 34.51 7.14 -1.70
N LEU A 341 33.40 6.72 -2.32
CA LEU A 341 32.41 5.86 -1.66
C LEU A 341 32.97 4.44 -1.38
N VAL A 342 33.69 3.86 -2.34
CA VAL A 342 34.38 2.56 -2.15
C VAL A 342 35.44 2.68 -1.05
N GLY A 343 36.22 3.76 -1.01
CA GLY A 343 37.21 3.98 0.04
C GLY A 343 36.59 4.09 1.45
N LEU A 344 35.39 4.68 1.55
CA LEU A 344 34.70 4.82 2.84
C LEU A 344 33.97 3.57 3.30
N PHE A 345 33.37 2.80 2.38
CA PHE A 345 32.42 1.74 2.72
C PHE A 345 32.81 0.36 2.20
N GLY A 346 33.83 0.25 1.34
CA GLY A 346 34.09 -0.95 0.57
C GLY A 346 32.91 -1.23 -0.36
N CYS A 347 32.30 -2.41 -0.21
CA CYS A 347 31.10 -2.79 -0.93
C CYS A 347 29.87 -2.06 -0.37
N HIS A 348 29.10 -1.42 -1.25
CA HIS A 348 27.95 -0.64 -0.87
C HIS A 348 26.92 -0.57 -2.01
N THR A 349 25.70 -0.17 -1.66
CA THR A 349 24.59 -0.02 -2.58
C THR A 349 23.89 1.32 -2.34
N LEU A 350 23.52 2.03 -3.42
CA LEU A 350 22.60 3.15 -3.33
C LEU A 350 21.16 2.62 -3.25
N ILE A 351 20.52 2.78 -2.10
CA ILE A 351 19.13 2.38 -1.87
C ILE A 351 18.23 3.60 -1.70
N GLY A 352 16.92 3.41 -1.80
CA GLY A 352 15.92 4.45 -1.62
C GLY A 352 14.60 4.02 -2.21
N LYS A 353 13.61 4.93 -2.24
CA LYS A 353 12.29 4.63 -2.78
C LYS A 353 12.28 4.66 -4.31
N ALA A 354 12.51 5.84 -4.90
CA ALA A 354 12.54 6.01 -6.35
C ALA A 354 13.95 5.77 -6.95
N GLY A 355 15.00 5.84 -6.12
CA GLY A 355 16.41 5.75 -6.57
C GLY A 355 16.76 4.43 -7.27
N PRO A 356 16.45 3.26 -6.67
CA PRO A 356 16.71 1.96 -7.31
C PRO A 356 16.00 1.80 -8.65
N LEU A 357 14.75 2.27 -8.76
CA LEU A 357 14.01 2.25 -10.03
C LEU A 357 14.69 3.11 -11.12
N LEU A 358 15.10 4.33 -10.77
CA LEU A 358 15.83 5.23 -11.66
C LEU A 358 17.16 4.62 -12.12
N ALA A 359 17.92 4.05 -11.18
CA ALA A 359 19.18 3.39 -11.47
C ALA A 359 18.99 2.19 -12.42
N GLU A 360 17.96 1.36 -12.22
CA GLU A 360 17.71 0.21 -13.11
C GLU A 360 17.22 0.62 -14.49
N LEU A 361 16.39 1.66 -14.61
CA LEU A 361 15.95 2.15 -15.92
C LEU A 361 17.12 2.68 -16.77
N SER A 362 18.17 3.14 -16.10
CA SER A 362 19.38 3.61 -16.76
C SER A 362 20.19 2.49 -17.42
N ARG A 363 19.96 1.22 -17.03
CA ARG A 363 20.73 0.07 -17.48
C ARG A 363 20.07 -0.58 -18.71
N PRO A 364 20.83 -1.06 -19.72
CA PRO A 364 20.30 -1.96 -20.75
C PRO A 364 19.98 -3.36 -20.19
N PRO A 365 18.89 -4.02 -20.61
CA PRO A 365 17.77 -3.46 -21.37
C PRO A 365 17.02 -2.46 -20.49
N ARG A 366 16.68 -1.28 -21.05
CA ARG A 366 16.02 -0.18 -20.31
C ARG A 366 14.53 -0.43 -20.12
N ILE A 367 14.19 -1.67 -19.76
CA ILE A 367 12.84 -2.16 -19.57
C ILE A 367 12.77 -2.83 -18.20
N ILE A 368 11.90 -2.30 -17.35
CA ILE A 368 11.62 -2.87 -16.03
C ILE A 368 10.21 -3.43 -16.02
N SER A 369 10.08 -4.69 -15.64
CA SER A 369 8.77 -5.32 -15.47
C SER A 369 8.25 -5.07 -14.07
N LEU A 370 6.99 -4.62 -13.99
CA LEU A 370 6.25 -4.32 -12.76
C LEU A 370 4.84 -4.91 -12.88
N PRO A 371 4.19 -5.28 -11.76
CA PRO A 371 2.74 -5.48 -11.76
C PRO A 371 1.99 -4.22 -12.26
N GLU A 372 0.78 -4.37 -12.80
CA GLU A 372 -0.01 -3.26 -13.39
C GLU A 372 -0.18 -2.09 -12.41
N GLN A 373 -0.48 -2.40 -11.14
CA GLN A 373 -0.57 -1.44 -10.04
C GLN A 373 0.63 -1.55 -9.09
N GLY A 374 1.79 -1.96 -9.63
CA GLY A 374 3.05 -2.18 -8.93
C GLY A 374 3.93 -0.92 -8.83
N SER A 375 4.60 -0.77 -7.69
CA SER A 375 5.37 0.41 -7.27
C SER A 375 4.60 1.73 -7.36
N LYS A 376 4.29 2.32 -6.19
CA LYS A 376 3.65 3.64 -6.14
C LYS A 376 4.58 4.74 -6.70
N TYR A 377 5.88 4.48 -6.81
CA TYR A 377 6.88 5.44 -7.27
C TYR A 377 7.09 5.44 -8.79
N ALA A 378 6.65 4.41 -9.52
CA ALA A 378 6.87 4.31 -10.96
C ALA A 378 6.35 5.53 -11.75
N PRO A 379 5.13 6.06 -11.51
CA PRO A 379 4.67 7.28 -12.20
C PRO A 379 5.57 8.50 -11.92
N MET A 380 6.11 8.61 -10.69
CA MET A 380 6.99 9.72 -10.30
C MET A 380 8.33 9.64 -11.01
N VAL A 381 8.86 8.42 -11.21
CA VAL A 381 10.09 8.17 -11.96
C VAL A 381 9.96 8.63 -13.42
N GLY A 382 8.83 8.36 -14.07
CA GLY A 382 8.57 8.85 -15.43
C GLY A 382 8.48 10.39 -15.49
N HIS A 383 7.71 11.01 -14.59
CA HIS A 383 7.63 12.48 -14.55
C HIS A 383 8.98 13.15 -14.24
N LEU A 384 9.79 12.57 -13.35
CA LEU A 384 11.12 13.07 -13.05
C LEU A 384 12.04 12.97 -14.27
N THR A 385 12.04 11.82 -14.95
CA THR A 385 12.88 11.60 -16.14
C THR A 385 12.54 12.60 -17.25
N LYS A 386 11.25 12.79 -17.54
CA LYS A 386 10.77 13.80 -18.50
C LYS A 386 11.15 15.23 -18.07
N GLY A 387 11.05 15.55 -16.79
CA GLY A 387 11.43 16.86 -16.25
C GLY A 387 12.94 17.15 -16.35
N LEU A 388 13.78 16.15 -16.14
CA LEU A 388 15.23 16.27 -16.34
C LEU A 388 15.57 16.47 -17.81
N GLN A 389 14.98 15.68 -18.70
CA GLN A 389 15.20 15.76 -20.15
C GLN A 389 14.73 17.10 -20.74
N SER A 390 13.58 17.63 -20.29
CA SER A 390 13.09 18.94 -20.75
C SER A 390 13.98 20.10 -20.32
N LYS A 391 14.80 19.92 -19.28
CA LYS A 391 15.82 20.86 -18.81
C LYS A 391 17.20 20.62 -19.45
N GLY A 392 17.29 19.78 -20.48
CA GLY A 392 18.54 19.50 -21.20
C GLY A 392 19.48 18.50 -20.50
N ILE A 393 19.04 17.85 -19.42
CA ILE A 393 19.84 16.84 -18.73
C ILE A 393 19.66 15.49 -19.45
N ASN A 394 20.77 14.95 -19.95
CA ASN A 394 20.78 13.65 -20.62
C ASN A 394 20.67 12.51 -19.60
N TYR A 395 19.45 12.27 -19.10
CA TYR A 395 19.13 11.13 -18.25
C TYR A 395 18.57 9.97 -19.10
N PRO A 396 19.12 8.74 -18.99
CA PRO A 396 18.64 7.60 -19.76
C PRO A 396 17.22 7.23 -19.31
N GLY A 397 16.22 7.53 -20.15
CA GLY A 397 14.85 7.05 -19.97
C GLY A 397 14.71 5.55 -20.25
N GLY A 398 13.51 5.02 -20.05
CA GLY A 398 13.22 3.60 -20.24
C GLY A 398 11.73 3.32 -20.36
N GLU A 399 11.35 2.05 -20.26
CA GLU A 399 9.96 1.61 -20.31
C GLU A 399 9.63 0.73 -19.11
N PHE A 400 8.42 0.87 -18.57
CA PHE A 400 7.83 -0.12 -17.69
C PHE A 400 7.01 -1.13 -18.50
N LEU A 401 7.29 -2.42 -18.31
CA LEU A 401 6.41 -3.50 -18.75
C LEU A 401 5.45 -3.83 -17.59
N ARG A 402 4.23 -3.32 -17.67
CA ARG A 402 3.16 -3.56 -16.71
C ARG A 402 2.54 -4.93 -16.94
N ILE A 403 2.34 -5.71 -15.89
CA ILE A 403 1.77 -7.06 -15.92
C ILE A 403 0.52 -7.11 -15.03
N GLY A 404 -0.65 -7.28 -15.63
CA GLY A 404 -1.93 -7.43 -14.93
C GLY A 404 -2.36 -8.89 -14.88
N LEU A 405 -2.51 -9.46 -13.68
CA LEU A 405 -2.74 -10.90 -13.48
C LEU A 405 -4.19 -11.36 -13.72
N ARG A 406 -5.17 -10.45 -13.78
CA ARG A 406 -6.59 -10.77 -14.03
C ARG A 406 -7.15 -11.88 -13.12
N ALA A 407 -6.81 -11.83 -11.85
CA ALA A 407 -7.09 -12.89 -10.88
C ALA A 407 -8.57 -13.13 -10.63
N ILE A 408 -9.37 -12.06 -10.48
CA ILE A 408 -10.81 -12.14 -10.28
C ILE A 408 -11.48 -12.59 -11.59
N ASP A 409 -11.07 -12.06 -12.74
CA ASP A 409 -11.59 -12.52 -14.04
C ASP A 409 -11.37 -14.03 -14.24
N THR A 410 -10.21 -14.53 -13.81
CA THR A 410 -9.84 -15.95 -13.96
C THR A 410 -10.67 -16.87 -13.04
N MET A 411 -11.36 -16.33 -12.03
CA MET A 411 -12.27 -17.11 -11.19
C MET A 411 -13.47 -17.68 -11.96
N GLU A 412 -13.75 -17.19 -13.17
CA GLU A 412 -14.70 -17.80 -14.10
C GLU A 412 -14.45 -19.32 -14.28
N LEU A 413 -13.19 -19.74 -14.26
CA LEU A 413 -12.80 -21.14 -14.40
C LEU A 413 -13.22 -22.03 -13.22
N LEU A 414 -13.57 -21.43 -12.08
CA LEU A 414 -14.06 -22.14 -10.91
C LEU A 414 -15.57 -22.44 -11.01
N GLY A 415 -16.26 -21.93 -12.03
CA GLY A 415 -17.66 -22.25 -12.31
C GLY A 415 -18.60 -21.80 -11.18
N GLU A 416 -19.42 -22.74 -10.73
CA GLU A 416 -20.44 -22.54 -9.69
C GLU A 416 -19.89 -22.67 -8.25
N GLU A 417 -18.56 -22.60 -8.08
CA GLU A 417 -17.99 -22.56 -6.73
C GLU A 417 -18.54 -21.36 -5.96
N GLU A 418 -19.23 -21.65 -4.85
CA GLU A 418 -19.75 -20.62 -3.96
C GLU A 418 -18.62 -20.00 -3.13
N ILE A 419 -18.52 -18.68 -3.19
CA ILE A 419 -17.55 -17.87 -2.46
C ILE A 419 -18.29 -17.00 -1.47
N PHE A 420 -17.97 -17.19 -0.19
CA PHE A 420 -18.48 -16.36 0.90
C PHE A 420 -17.68 -15.06 0.95
N LEU A 421 -18.38 -13.94 0.92
CA LEU A 421 -17.79 -12.63 0.72
C LEU A 421 -17.38 -12.00 2.06
N PRO A 422 -16.27 -11.23 2.10
CA PRO A 422 -15.91 -10.44 3.28
C PRO A 422 -16.89 -9.28 3.51
N PRO A 423 -16.96 -8.73 4.73
CA PRO A 423 -17.98 -7.72 5.11
C PRO A 423 -18.09 -6.54 4.16
N PHE A 424 -16.97 -5.97 3.68
CA PHE A 424 -17.02 -4.84 2.74
C PHE A 424 -17.69 -5.19 1.39
N LEU A 425 -17.60 -6.43 0.92
CA LEU A 425 -18.28 -6.88 -0.31
C LEU A 425 -19.71 -7.36 -0.05
N MET A 426 -19.98 -7.90 1.14
CA MET A 426 -21.33 -8.30 1.54
C MET A 426 -22.31 -7.14 1.47
N ALA A 427 -21.85 -5.94 1.79
CA ALA A 427 -22.63 -4.70 1.69
C ALA A 427 -23.15 -4.42 0.27
N PHE A 428 -22.51 -4.96 -0.78
CA PHE A 428 -22.90 -4.73 -2.17
C PHE A 428 -23.54 -5.94 -2.84
N TRP A 429 -23.10 -7.15 -2.46
CA TRP A 429 -23.43 -8.38 -3.18
C TRP A 429 -24.12 -9.44 -2.31
N GLY A 430 -24.30 -9.21 -1.01
CA GLY A 430 -24.85 -10.20 -0.07
C GLY A 430 -23.79 -11.19 0.44
N GLU A 431 -24.21 -12.23 1.15
CA GLU A 431 -23.29 -13.10 1.91
C GLU A 431 -22.36 -13.94 1.03
N ALA A 432 -22.84 -14.42 -0.12
CA ALA A 432 -22.09 -15.29 -1.01
C ALA A 432 -22.49 -15.10 -2.47
N LYS A 433 -21.55 -15.39 -3.37
CA LYS A 433 -21.74 -15.42 -4.82
C LYS A 433 -20.92 -16.53 -5.45
N THR A 434 -21.36 -17.03 -6.60
CA THR A 434 -20.57 -17.99 -7.36
C THR A 434 -19.35 -17.30 -7.97
N ALA A 435 -18.26 -18.04 -8.12
CA ALA A 435 -17.01 -17.53 -8.67
C ALA A 435 -17.20 -16.95 -10.09
N SER A 436 -18.00 -17.60 -10.94
CA SER A 436 -18.35 -17.09 -12.27
C SER A 436 -19.19 -15.81 -12.20
N TRP A 437 -20.13 -15.71 -11.27
CA TRP A 437 -20.88 -14.47 -11.09
C TRP A 437 -19.94 -13.31 -10.73
N ILE A 438 -19.02 -13.53 -9.77
CA ILE A 438 -18.07 -12.49 -9.35
C ILE A 438 -17.20 -12.08 -10.55
N ALA A 439 -16.63 -13.03 -11.29
CA ALA A 439 -15.77 -12.77 -12.43
C ALA A 439 -16.44 -11.90 -13.51
N ARG A 440 -17.74 -12.08 -13.74
CA ARG A 440 -18.50 -11.32 -14.76
C ARG A 440 -18.95 -9.94 -14.30
N HIS A 441 -19.24 -9.74 -13.01
CA HIS A 441 -19.91 -8.51 -12.53
C HIS A 441 -19.01 -7.56 -11.73
N TRP A 442 -17.89 -8.04 -11.16
CA TRP A 442 -17.08 -7.22 -10.25
C TRP A 442 -16.58 -5.92 -10.89
N LYS A 443 -16.24 -5.98 -12.19
CA LYS A 443 -15.61 -4.86 -12.91
C LYS A 443 -16.59 -3.73 -13.14
N GLU A 444 -17.83 -4.04 -13.51
CA GLU A 444 -18.89 -3.05 -13.72
C GLU A 444 -19.17 -2.31 -12.41
N GLU A 445 -19.37 -3.06 -11.33
CA GLU A 445 -19.66 -2.52 -10.00
C GLU A 445 -18.52 -1.66 -9.45
N ALA A 446 -17.27 -2.13 -9.56
CA ALA A 446 -16.10 -1.37 -9.13
C ALA A 446 -15.87 -0.11 -10.00
N THR A 447 -16.21 -0.17 -11.29
CA THR A 447 -16.11 1.00 -12.20
C THR A 447 -17.16 2.04 -11.85
N ALA A 448 -18.43 1.63 -11.67
CA ALA A 448 -19.50 2.53 -11.27
C ALA A 448 -19.20 3.22 -9.92
N ALA A 449 -18.66 2.46 -8.95
CA ALA A 449 -18.21 3.01 -7.68
C ALA A 449 -17.10 4.06 -7.85
N LYS A 450 -16.10 3.75 -8.69
CA LYS A 450 -14.99 4.67 -8.96
C LYS A 450 -15.48 5.95 -9.65
N GLU A 451 -16.33 5.83 -10.67
CA GLU A 451 -16.89 6.98 -11.39
C GLU A 451 -17.76 7.85 -10.49
N MET A 452 -18.58 7.25 -9.62
CA MET A 452 -19.32 7.98 -8.59
C MET A 452 -18.37 8.77 -7.68
N LEU A 453 -17.32 8.12 -7.17
CA LEU A 453 -16.34 8.76 -6.28
C LEU A 453 -15.57 9.89 -6.95
N GLU A 454 -15.23 9.76 -8.23
CA GLU A 454 -14.54 10.80 -9.01
C GLU A 454 -15.45 11.98 -9.38
N GLY A 455 -16.74 11.70 -9.62
CA GLY A 455 -17.76 12.72 -9.90
C GLY A 455 -18.32 13.44 -8.67
N LEU A 456 -18.01 12.95 -7.46
CA LEU A 456 -18.47 13.55 -6.21
C LEU A 456 -17.75 14.88 -5.94
N HIS A 457 -18.54 15.93 -5.76
CA HIS A 457 -18.08 17.22 -5.26
C HIS A 457 -18.53 17.36 -3.81
N LEU A 458 -17.58 17.32 -2.88
CA LEU A 458 -17.87 17.33 -1.44
C LEU A 458 -17.11 18.44 -0.69
N ASP A 459 -17.87 19.22 0.07
CA ASP A 459 -17.47 20.04 1.19
C ASP A 459 -18.20 19.61 2.49
N GLU A 460 -17.93 20.29 3.60
CA GLU A 460 -18.55 19.95 4.89
C GLU A 460 -20.09 20.02 4.87
N GLY A 461 -20.68 20.94 4.11
CA GLY A 461 -22.13 21.08 3.98
C GLY A 461 -22.73 19.99 3.09
N GLN A 462 -21.97 19.52 2.11
CA GLN A 462 -22.38 18.47 1.18
C GLN A 462 -22.42 17.08 1.82
N LEU A 463 -21.62 16.79 2.84
CA LEU A 463 -21.75 15.52 3.61
C LEU A 463 -23.14 15.37 4.26
N LEU A 464 -23.74 16.47 4.74
CA LEU A 464 -25.11 16.44 5.26
C LEU A 464 -26.14 16.22 4.15
N ALA A 465 -25.90 16.77 2.95
CA ALA A 465 -26.77 16.54 1.80
C ALA A 465 -26.66 15.07 1.32
N LEU A 466 -25.46 14.50 1.35
CA LEU A 466 -25.21 13.09 1.06
C LEU A 466 -26.02 12.19 2.01
N ALA A 467 -25.96 12.44 3.32
CA ALA A 467 -26.75 11.71 4.32
C ALA A 467 -28.25 11.72 4.03
N LYS A 468 -28.80 12.90 3.72
CA LYS A 468 -30.23 13.04 3.36
C LYS A 468 -30.56 12.30 2.07
N TYR A 469 -29.69 12.39 1.07
CA TYR A 469 -29.87 11.66 -0.19
C TYR A 469 -29.85 10.15 0.05
N SER A 470 -28.88 9.63 0.82
CA SER A 470 -28.79 8.21 1.15
C SER A 470 -30.04 7.69 1.88
N ILE A 471 -30.65 8.48 2.76
CA ILE A 471 -31.93 8.13 3.40
C ILE A 471 -33.04 8.04 2.35
N LEU A 472 -33.20 9.07 1.52
CA LEU A 472 -34.27 9.11 0.51
C LEU A 472 -34.12 7.99 -0.53
N GLU A 473 -32.89 7.68 -0.93
CA GLU A 473 -32.62 6.57 -1.84
C GLU A 473 -32.95 5.22 -1.19
N TYR A 474 -32.55 5.02 0.06
CA TYR A 474 -32.88 3.80 0.81
C TYR A 474 -34.40 3.58 0.94
N GLU A 475 -35.16 4.68 1.05
CA GLU A 475 -36.63 4.66 1.12
C GLU A 475 -37.33 4.62 -0.26
N ASN A 476 -36.57 4.65 -1.36
CA ASN A 476 -37.10 4.85 -2.72
C ASN A 476 -37.98 6.10 -2.85
N ALA A 477 -37.61 7.18 -2.15
CA ALA A 477 -38.38 8.42 -2.00
C ALA A 477 -37.64 9.65 -2.57
N ILE A 478 -36.71 9.45 -3.51
CA ILE A 478 -35.98 10.57 -4.14
C ILE A 478 -36.97 11.46 -4.93
N PRO A 479 -37.07 12.76 -4.63
CA PRO A 479 -37.94 13.67 -5.35
C PRO A 479 -37.53 13.81 -6.82
N ASN A 480 -38.52 13.94 -7.72
CA ASN A 480 -38.32 14.31 -9.11
C ASN A 480 -39.04 15.65 -9.40
N PRO A 481 -38.32 16.76 -9.67
CA PRO A 481 -36.87 16.86 -9.82
C PRO A 481 -36.09 16.82 -8.48
N VAL A 482 -34.83 16.39 -8.56
CA VAL A 482 -33.93 16.35 -7.38
C VAL A 482 -33.67 17.78 -6.88
N PRO A 483 -33.76 18.03 -5.56
CA PRO A 483 -33.54 19.36 -5.00
C PRO A 483 -32.14 19.93 -5.35
N PRO A 484 -31.99 21.26 -5.60
CA PRO A 484 -30.73 21.85 -6.04
C PRO A 484 -29.53 21.56 -5.13
N LYS A 485 -29.73 21.45 -3.81
CA LYS A 485 -28.66 21.11 -2.86
C LYS A 485 -28.16 19.68 -3.01
N MET A 486 -29.03 18.75 -3.39
CA MET A 486 -28.68 17.36 -3.68
C MET A 486 -28.12 17.21 -5.09
N ALA A 487 -28.64 17.96 -6.06
CA ALA A 487 -28.10 17.97 -7.43
C ALA A 487 -26.61 18.39 -7.48
N LYS A 488 -26.15 19.22 -6.52
CA LYS A 488 -24.74 19.60 -6.36
C LYS A 488 -23.80 18.44 -5.98
N LEU A 489 -24.33 17.29 -5.55
CA LEU A 489 -23.52 16.11 -5.25
C LEU A 489 -23.00 15.42 -6.52
N GLY A 490 -23.59 15.71 -7.68
CA GLY A 490 -23.34 14.96 -8.92
C GLY A 490 -24.22 13.71 -9.00
N ASN A 491 -23.83 12.77 -9.86
CA ASN A 491 -24.51 11.48 -9.96
C ASN A 491 -24.07 10.56 -8.82
N VAL A 492 -24.96 10.35 -7.85
CA VAL A 492 -24.72 9.55 -6.63
C VAL A 492 -25.69 8.40 -6.48
N THR A 493 -26.27 7.92 -7.58
CA THR A 493 -27.17 6.77 -7.56
C THR A 493 -26.50 5.52 -7.01
N GLY A 494 -27.16 4.85 -6.08
CA GLY A 494 -26.68 3.68 -5.36
C GLY A 494 -25.90 3.99 -4.07
N ILE A 495 -25.74 5.26 -3.67
CA ILE A 495 -24.99 5.66 -2.47
C ILE A 495 -25.49 5.00 -1.17
N SER A 496 -26.75 4.61 -1.10
CA SER A 496 -27.36 3.94 0.05
C SER A 496 -27.01 2.46 0.18
N ARG A 497 -26.47 1.81 -0.87
CA ARG A 497 -26.17 0.36 -0.87
C ARG A 497 -25.38 -0.13 0.35
N PRO A 498 -24.36 0.59 0.86
CA PRO A 498 -23.62 0.12 2.01
C PRO A 498 -24.36 0.23 3.35
N LEU A 499 -25.52 0.88 3.40
CA LEU A 499 -26.29 1.06 4.63
C LEU A 499 -26.96 -0.24 5.04
N THR A 500 -26.61 -0.75 6.21
CA THR A 500 -27.44 -1.74 6.90
C THR A 500 -28.68 -1.07 7.45
N THR A 501 -29.76 -1.83 7.70
CA THR A 501 -30.97 -1.34 8.37
C THR A 501 -30.65 -0.58 9.67
N ARG A 502 -29.63 -1.07 10.40
CA ARG A 502 -29.14 -0.46 11.63
C ARG A 502 -28.50 0.92 11.37
N ALA A 503 -27.50 0.98 10.49
CA ALA A 503 -26.83 2.24 10.14
C ALA A 503 -27.80 3.27 9.53
N TYR A 504 -28.73 2.82 8.68
CA TYR A 504 -29.82 3.64 8.14
C TYR A 504 -30.70 4.22 9.25
N THR A 505 -31.18 3.39 10.18
CA THR A 505 -32.05 3.83 11.29
C THR A 505 -31.34 4.89 12.14
N LYS A 506 -30.06 4.67 12.44
CA LYS A 506 -29.27 5.64 13.20
C LYS A 506 -29.06 6.94 12.44
N LEU A 507 -28.78 6.87 11.15
CA LEU A 507 -28.62 8.06 10.31
C LEU A 507 -29.92 8.89 10.27
N LYS A 508 -31.07 8.23 10.11
CA LYS A 508 -32.39 8.86 10.10
C LYS A 508 -32.72 9.53 11.43
N GLU A 509 -32.43 8.88 12.57
CA GLU A 509 -32.55 9.44 13.92
C GLU A 509 -31.73 10.74 14.05
N LEU A 510 -30.45 10.71 13.65
CA LEU A 510 -29.54 11.86 13.75
C LEU A 510 -30.01 13.02 12.87
N VAL A 511 -30.43 12.75 11.63
CA VAL A 511 -30.97 13.78 10.73
C VAL A 511 -32.25 14.39 11.30
N GLY A 512 -33.17 13.59 11.84
CA GLY A 512 -34.38 14.08 12.50
C GLY A 512 -34.05 14.98 13.71
N LYS A 513 -33.14 14.54 14.58
CA LYS A 513 -32.69 15.32 15.74
C LYS A 513 -32.07 16.66 15.32
N ARG A 514 -31.30 16.67 14.23
CA ARG A 514 -30.71 17.89 13.68
C ARG A 514 -31.76 18.92 13.26
N GLU A 515 -32.82 18.49 12.57
CA GLU A 515 -33.86 19.41 12.12
C GLU A 515 -34.64 20.03 13.29
N VAL A 516 -34.91 19.25 14.35
CA VAL A 516 -35.50 19.77 15.60
C VAL A 516 -34.61 20.84 16.23
N LEU A 517 -33.32 20.54 16.42
CA LEU A 517 -32.37 21.49 17.02
C LEU A 517 -32.21 22.78 16.18
N LEU A 518 -32.29 22.68 14.85
CA LEU A 518 -32.26 23.84 13.98
C LEU A 518 -33.53 24.70 14.08
N ALA A 519 -34.70 24.09 14.22
CA ALA A 519 -35.95 24.81 14.42
C ALA A 519 -35.90 25.59 15.74
N GLU A 520 -35.55 24.93 16.83
CA GLU A 520 -35.45 25.58 18.14
C GLU A 520 -34.41 26.73 18.16
N ARG A 521 -33.29 26.56 17.45
CA ARG A 521 -32.26 27.61 17.33
C ARG A 521 -32.77 28.86 16.61
N ARG A 522 -33.64 28.70 15.60
CA ARG A 522 -34.24 29.83 14.89
C ARG A 522 -35.24 30.57 15.78
N GLU A 523 -35.93 29.87 16.66
CA GLU A 523 -36.94 30.45 17.55
C GLU A 523 -36.33 31.25 18.71
N LYS A 524 -35.23 30.79 19.34
CA LYS A 524 -34.68 31.42 20.57
C LYS A 524 -33.46 32.32 20.34
N MET A 525 -33.45 33.12 19.28
CA MET A 525 -32.31 33.94 18.82
C MET A 525 -31.32 34.36 19.93
N ALA A 526 -30.09 33.83 19.82
CA ALA A 526 -28.81 34.27 20.41
C ALA A 526 -28.24 33.67 21.72
N ASP A 527 -28.95 32.92 22.57
CA ASP A 527 -28.35 32.40 23.84
C ASP A 527 -28.32 30.85 23.98
N PHE A 528 -27.94 30.16 22.90
CA PHE A 528 -28.17 28.73 22.79
C PHE A 528 -27.04 27.87 23.41
N GLN A 529 -27.22 27.45 24.67
CA GLN A 529 -26.42 26.39 25.32
C GLN A 529 -26.37 25.08 24.50
N LYS A 530 -27.38 24.77 23.68
CA LYS A 530 -27.38 23.58 22.80
C LYS A 530 -26.56 23.72 21.50
N ASN A 531 -25.79 24.81 21.31
CA ASN A 531 -24.91 24.92 20.14
C ASN A 531 -23.88 23.79 20.07
N GLY A 532 -23.42 23.28 21.22
CA GLY A 532 -22.56 22.09 21.28
C GLY A 532 -23.28 20.82 20.83
N GLU A 533 -24.55 20.65 21.21
CA GLU A 533 -25.34 19.47 20.83
C GLU A 533 -25.63 19.41 19.33
N LEU A 534 -25.96 20.55 18.70
CA LEU A 534 -26.15 20.61 17.25
C LEU A 534 -24.86 20.24 16.51
N LEU A 535 -23.71 20.75 16.95
CA LEU A 535 -22.41 20.42 16.37
C LEU A 535 -22.11 18.92 16.50
N ASP A 536 -22.38 18.34 17.67
CA ASP A 536 -22.19 16.91 17.94
C ASP A 536 -23.05 16.03 17.02
N VAL A 537 -24.32 16.40 16.81
CA VAL A 537 -25.22 15.69 15.88
C VAL A 537 -24.73 15.83 14.44
N GLU A 538 -24.33 17.02 14.00
CA GLU A 538 -23.79 17.22 12.65
C GLU A 538 -22.51 16.41 12.41
N MET A 539 -21.65 16.32 13.41
CA MET A 539 -20.46 15.49 13.37
C MET A 539 -20.79 14.00 13.30
N ALA A 540 -21.80 13.53 14.03
CA ALA A 540 -22.26 12.15 13.97
C ALA A 540 -22.77 11.80 12.56
N ILE A 541 -23.54 12.69 11.93
CA ILE A 541 -24.03 12.51 10.55
C ILE A 541 -22.86 12.45 9.56
N LYS A 542 -21.88 13.36 9.70
CA LYS A 542 -20.66 13.37 8.87
C LYS A 542 -19.89 12.05 9.01
N LEU A 543 -19.80 11.50 10.23
CA LEU A 543 -19.08 10.24 10.47
C LEU A 543 -19.72 9.05 9.76
N VAL A 544 -21.04 8.93 9.79
CA VAL A 544 -21.77 7.89 9.03
C VAL A 544 -21.55 8.07 7.52
N SER A 545 -21.65 9.31 7.04
CA SER A 545 -21.46 9.64 5.62
C SER A 545 -20.06 9.25 5.12
N VAL A 546 -19.03 9.50 5.93
CA VAL A 546 -17.66 9.05 5.66
C VAL A 546 -17.54 7.53 5.66
N GLY A 547 -18.27 6.83 6.53
CA GLY A 547 -18.34 5.36 6.52
C GLY A 547 -18.93 4.81 5.22
N ILE A 548 -19.97 5.44 4.67
CA ILE A 548 -20.53 5.08 3.36
C ILE A 548 -19.47 5.24 2.27
N LEU A 549 -18.81 6.41 2.20
CA LEU A 549 -17.77 6.68 1.20
C LEU A 549 -16.58 5.71 1.33
N LYS A 550 -16.19 5.37 2.57
CA LYS A 550 -15.17 4.36 2.84
C LYS A 550 -15.53 3.01 2.21
N ARG A 551 -16.79 2.58 2.28
CA ARG A 551 -17.22 1.30 1.67
C ARG A 551 -17.08 1.30 0.16
N PHE A 552 -17.41 2.40 -0.51
CA PHE A 552 -17.18 2.54 -1.95
C PHE A 552 -15.69 2.55 -2.30
N GLU A 553 -14.86 3.30 -1.56
CA GLU A 553 -13.39 3.29 -1.74
C GLU A 553 -12.82 1.86 -1.60
N GLN A 554 -13.30 1.10 -0.61
CA GLN A 554 -12.92 -0.30 -0.43
C GLN A 554 -13.36 -1.19 -1.59
N LEU A 555 -14.55 -0.97 -2.18
CA LEU A 555 -14.99 -1.70 -3.37
C LEU A 555 -14.05 -1.47 -4.57
N THR A 556 -13.51 -0.26 -4.74
CA THR A 556 -12.52 0.02 -5.81
C THR A 556 -11.21 -0.77 -5.64
N SER A 557 -10.94 -1.32 -4.46
CA SER A 557 -9.77 -2.17 -4.21
C SER A 557 -9.79 -3.46 -5.03
N LEU A 558 -10.94 -3.86 -5.58
CA LEU A 558 -11.02 -5.02 -6.48
C LEU A 558 -10.16 -4.87 -7.73
N PHE A 559 -9.95 -3.65 -8.24
CA PHE A 559 -8.98 -3.42 -9.32
C PHE A 559 -7.56 -3.82 -8.92
N TYR A 560 -7.21 -3.58 -7.65
CA TYR A 560 -5.94 -3.97 -7.08
C TYR A 560 -5.84 -5.48 -6.90
N VAL A 561 -6.84 -6.09 -6.26
CA VAL A 561 -6.89 -7.55 -6.07
C VAL A 561 -6.85 -8.30 -7.41
N ASN A 562 -7.56 -7.82 -8.44
CA ASN A 562 -7.56 -8.44 -9.76
C ASN A 562 -6.18 -8.40 -10.42
N ASN A 563 -5.48 -7.27 -10.34
CA ASN A 563 -4.19 -7.13 -10.98
C ASN A 563 -3.04 -7.71 -10.14
N ARG A 564 -3.23 -7.79 -8.83
CA ARG A 564 -2.22 -8.13 -7.82
C ARG A 564 -2.84 -9.03 -6.73
N PRO A 565 -3.29 -10.25 -7.08
CA PRO A 565 -3.82 -11.18 -6.10
C PRO A 565 -2.75 -11.54 -5.08
N TYR A 566 -3.19 -11.82 -3.86
CA TYR A 566 -2.31 -12.40 -2.87
C TYR A 566 -2.19 -13.90 -3.12
N ALA A 567 -1.05 -14.34 -3.66
CA ALA A 567 -0.94 -15.69 -4.24
C ALA A 567 -1.20 -16.82 -3.22
N ILE A 568 -0.83 -16.64 -1.95
CA ILE A 568 -1.10 -17.68 -0.93
C ILE A 568 -2.59 -17.83 -0.69
N SER A 569 -3.37 -16.76 -0.60
CA SER A 569 -4.80 -16.89 -0.28
C SER A 569 -5.54 -17.60 -1.42
N PHE A 570 -5.19 -17.27 -2.67
CA PHE A 570 -5.67 -17.99 -3.86
C PHE A 570 -5.23 -19.45 -3.87
N TYR A 571 -3.96 -19.75 -3.61
CA TYR A 571 -3.46 -21.12 -3.51
C TYR A 571 -4.17 -21.91 -2.41
N LEU A 572 -4.30 -21.34 -1.21
CA LEU A 572 -4.99 -21.98 -0.09
C LEU A 572 -6.45 -22.26 -0.41
N ALA A 573 -7.16 -21.32 -1.04
CA ALA A 573 -8.58 -21.43 -1.37
C ALA A 573 -8.83 -22.42 -2.51
N PHE A 574 -8.08 -22.30 -3.61
CA PHE A 574 -8.44 -22.90 -4.89
C PHE A 574 -7.37 -23.85 -5.46
N GLY A 575 -6.17 -23.88 -4.87
CA GLY A 575 -5.09 -24.78 -5.28
C GLY A 575 -4.11 -24.17 -6.30
N PRO A 576 -3.12 -24.96 -6.76
CA PRO A 576 -2.08 -24.48 -7.67
C PRO A 576 -2.61 -24.19 -9.09
N ASP A 577 -3.60 -24.96 -9.56
CA ASP A 577 -4.10 -24.85 -10.94
C ASP A 577 -4.64 -23.46 -11.28
N ILE A 578 -5.33 -22.81 -10.33
CA ILE A 578 -5.82 -21.45 -10.57
C ILE A 578 -4.68 -20.45 -10.73
N LEU A 579 -3.57 -20.60 -9.99
CA LEU A 579 -2.43 -19.68 -10.09
C LEU A 579 -1.73 -19.81 -11.44
N ASN A 580 -1.62 -21.04 -11.96
CA ASN A 580 -1.10 -21.26 -13.30
C ASN A 580 -2.01 -20.62 -14.36
N LYS A 581 -3.34 -20.74 -14.21
CA LYS A 581 -4.30 -20.08 -15.11
C LYS A 581 -4.25 -18.56 -15.03
N ILE A 582 -4.07 -17.99 -13.84
CA ILE A 582 -3.86 -16.56 -13.62
C ILE A 582 -2.60 -16.06 -14.35
N ALA A 583 -1.51 -16.82 -14.28
CA ALA A 583 -0.31 -16.47 -15.04
C ALA A 583 -0.55 -16.56 -16.57
N GLN A 584 -1.28 -17.58 -17.03
CA GLN A 584 -1.60 -17.74 -18.47
C GLN A 584 -2.55 -16.65 -19.02
N SER A 585 -3.43 -16.11 -18.19
CA SER A 585 -4.42 -15.09 -18.58
C SER A 585 -3.91 -13.65 -18.43
N ALA A 586 -2.67 -13.47 -17.96
CA ALA A 586 -2.11 -12.16 -17.68
C ALA A 586 -2.01 -11.29 -18.93
N ILE A 587 -2.27 -10.00 -18.75
CA ILE A 587 -2.13 -8.98 -19.79
C ILE A 587 -0.87 -8.17 -19.55
N THR A 588 -0.30 -7.63 -20.62
CA THR A 588 0.84 -6.72 -20.52
C THR A 588 0.61 -5.39 -21.22
N ARG A 589 1.19 -4.33 -20.67
CA ARG A 589 1.14 -2.98 -21.23
C ARG A 589 2.51 -2.33 -21.09
N ARG A 590 2.98 -1.63 -22.12
CA ARG A 590 4.19 -0.81 -22.03
C ARG A 590 3.84 0.62 -21.62
N GLU A 591 4.65 1.20 -20.75
CA GLU A 591 4.52 2.58 -20.27
C GLU A 591 5.89 3.27 -20.39
N PRO A 592 6.05 4.29 -21.24
CA PRO A 592 7.31 5.02 -21.38
C PRO A 592 7.57 5.90 -20.15
N CYS A 593 8.80 5.85 -19.64
CA CYS A 593 9.30 6.65 -18.53
C CYS A 593 9.84 7.99 -19.00
#